data_AF-A0A5P2DVW8-F1
#
_entry.id   AF-A0A5P2DVW8-F1
#
_cell.length_a   1.000
_cell.length_b   1.000
_cell.length_c   1.000
_cell.angle_alpha   90.00
_cell.angle_beta   90.00
_cell.angle_gamma   90.00
#
_symmetry.space_group_name_H-M   'P 1'
#
loop_
_entity.id
_entity.type
_entity.pdbx_description
1 polymer ?
#
loop_
_entity_poly.entity_id
_entity_poly.type
_entity_poly.pdbx_seq_one_letter_code
_entity_poly.pdbx_strand_id
1 'polypeptide(L)'
;MAVTALAVAASPASAAPGDTLTMCSSTLTPDGWVDAQWWNSGGCGSGFTPNTKQIKDLRGYPVGTQVNACASTWPPAGWTITSTYYSSGCRYSAVPSFNPNTWTLKRTS
;
A
#
# COMPACT_ATOMS: atom_id res chain seq x y z
N MET A 1 -47.86 12.00 17.48
CA MET A 1 -47.05 12.42 16.31
C MET A 1 -45.65 11.83 16.51
N ALA A 2 -45.35 10.70 15.88
CA ALA A 2 -44.06 10.01 16.04
C ALA A 2 -43.05 10.58 15.02
N VAL A 3 -41.87 10.96 15.49
CA VAL A 3 -40.79 11.53 14.67
C VAL A 3 -39.95 10.36 14.13
N THR A 4 -40.03 10.08 12.84
CA THR A 4 -39.16 9.12 12.17
C THR A 4 -37.81 9.76 11.88
N ALA A 5 -36.76 9.34 12.59
CA ALA A 5 -35.38 9.70 12.30
C ALA A 5 -34.91 8.96 11.04
N LEU A 6 -34.47 9.69 10.01
CA LEU A 6 -33.78 9.12 8.86
C LEU A 6 -32.36 8.72 9.28
N ALA A 7 -32.04 7.42 9.18
CA ALA A 7 -30.67 6.94 9.31
C ALA A 7 -29.89 7.33 8.04
N VAL A 8 -28.93 8.24 8.20
CA VAL A 8 -27.92 8.50 7.17
C VAL A 8 -26.97 7.30 7.16
N ALA A 9 -27.08 6.45 6.14
CA ALA A 9 -26.07 5.44 5.87
C ALA A 9 -24.77 6.15 5.47
N ALA A 10 -23.80 6.20 6.37
CA ALA A 10 -22.44 6.62 6.04
C ALA A 10 -21.87 5.58 5.07
N SER A 11 -21.69 5.97 3.80
CA SER A 11 -20.91 5.20 2.83
C SER A 11 -19.54 4.90 3.46
N PRO A 12 -18.95 3.71 3.26
CA PRO A 12 -17.57 3.49 3.65
C PRO A 12 -16.73 4.56 2.95
N ALA A 13 -15.96 5.33 3.71
CA ALA A 13 -15.07 6.34 3.16
C ALA A 13 -14.19 5.64 2.11
N SER A 14 -14.45 5.92 0.83
CA SER A 14 -13.55 5.52 -0.24
C SER A 14 -12.25 6.24 0.04
N ALA A 15 -11.20 5.47 0.35
CA ALA A 15 -9.86 6.02 0.52
C ALA A 15 -9.56 6.97 -0.64
N ALA A 16 -9.15 8.20 -0.32
CA ALA A 16 -8.76 9.18 -1.30
C ALA A 16 -7.48 8.70 -2.01
N PRO A 17 -7.24 9.11 -3.27
CA PRO A 17 -6.02 8.77 -3.97
C PRO A 17 -4.79 9.17 -3.14
N GLY A 18 -3.93 8.19 -2.83
CA GLY A 18 -2.74 8.41 -2.03
C GLY A 18 -2.90 8.23 -0.53
N ASP A 19 -4.10 7.88 -0.05
CA ASP A 19 -4.29 7.45 1.32
C ASP A 19 -3.35 6.29 1.66
N THR A 20 -2.90 6.27 2.91
CA THR A 20 -2.03 5.22 3.40
C THR A 20 -2.65 4.53 4.59
N LEU A 21 -2.47 3.21 4.67
CA LEU A 21 -2.91 2.40 5.80
C LEU A 21 -1.74 1.59 6.32
N THR A 22 -1.66 1.43 7.63
CA THR A 22 -0.69 0.54 8.28
C THR A 22 -1.39 -0.74 8.67
N MET A 23 -0.80 -1.88 8.34
CA MET A 23 -1.33 -3.19 8.68
C MET A 23 -0.23 -4.22 8.91
N CYS A 24 -0.60 -5.32 9.55
CA CYS A 24 0.31 -6.45 9.69
C CYS A 24 0.56 -7.11 8.34
N SER A 25 1.77 -7.64 8.17
CA SER A 25 2.22 -8.38 6.98
C SER A 25 1.34 -9.60 6.66
N SER A 26 0.70 -10.18 7.68
CA SER A 26 -0.24 -11.30 7.57
C SER A 26 -1.54 -10.93 6.84
N THR A 27 -1.86 -9.64 6.72
CA THR A 27 -3.03 -9.17 5.98
C THR A 27 -2.68 -8.98 4.52
N LEU A 28 -3.49 -9.50 3.60
CA LEU A 28 -3.29 -9.32 2.16
C LEU A 28 -3.45 -7.84 1.77
N THR A 29 -2.57 -7.34 0.90
CA THR A 29 -2.73 -6.00 0.33
C THR A 29 -3.94 -6.00 -0.60
N PRO A 30 -4.95 -5.13 -0.39
CA PRO A 30 -6.15 -5.10 -1.23
C PRO A 30 -5.86 -4.69 -2.67
N ASP A 31 -6.77 -5.01 -3.59
CA ASP A 31 -6.67 -4.57 -4.97
C ASP A 31 -6.70 -3.03 -5.09
N GLY A 32 -5.89 -2.50 -6.02
CA GLY A 32 -5.68 -1.06 -6.20
C GLY A 32 -4.71 -0.42 -5.20
N TRP A 33 -4.24 -1.18 -4.20
CA TRP A 33 -3.22 -0.73 -3.26
C TRP A 33 -1.86 -1.33 -3.59
N VAL A 34 -0.81 -0.66 -3.12
CA VAL A 34 0.56 -1.16 -3.18
C VAL A 34 1.21 -1.06 -1.82
N ASP A 35 2.20 -1.88 -1.56
CA ASP A 35 3.05 -1.72 -0.39
C ASP A 35 3.97 -0.51 -0.60
N ALA A 36 4.06 0.36 0.39
CA ALA A 36 4.89 1.57 0.35
C ALA A 36 6.11 1.47 1.27
N GLN A 37 5.99 0.72 2.38
CA GLN A 37 7.07 0.55 3.34
C GLN A 37 6.88 -0.69 4.20
N TRP A 38 7.98 -1.26 4.70
CA TRP A 38 8.03 -2.41 5.60
C TRP A 38 8.88 -2.12 6.84
N TRP A 39 8.45 -2.61 8.01
CA TRP A 39 9.18 -2.51 9.27
C TRP A 39 8.72 -3.57 10.29
N ASN A 40 9.32 -3.56 11.48
CA ASN A 40 8.93 -4.38 12.61
C ASN A 40 8.14 -3.56 13.64
N SER A 41 6.99 -4.09 14.09
CA SER A 41 6.19 -3.53 15.17
C SER A 41 5.78 -4.64 16.13
N GLY A 42 5.84 -4.37 17.44
CA GLY A 42 5.34 -5.29 18.46
C GLY A 42 3.83 -5.54 18.36
N GLY A 43 3.07 -4.64 17.71
CA GLY A 43 1.64 -4.81 17.50
C GLY A 43 1.26 -5.90 16.49
N CYS A 44 2.22 -6.34 15.65
CA CYS A 44 2.03 -7.38 14.64
C CYS A 44 2.80 -8.67 14.96
N GLY A 45 3.20 -8.84 16.23
CA GLY A 45 3.98 -9.97 16.71
C GLY A 45 5.45 -9.65 16.95
N SER A 46 6.26 -10.69 17.17
CA SER A 46 7.69 -10.59 17.46
C SER A 46 8.50 -11.39 16.45
N GLY A 47 9.67 -10.87 16.04
CA GLY A 47 10.55 -11.51 15.07
C GLY A 47 11.56 -10.54 14.46
N PHE A 48 12.49 -11.09 13.67
CA PHE A 48 13.47 -10.30 12.93
C PHE A 48 13.02 -9.93 11.50
N THR A 49 12.05 -10.67 10.96
CA THR A 49 11.46 -10.39 9.64
C THR A 49 10.43 -9.28 9.75
N PRO A 50 10.52 -8.21 8.93
CA PRO A 50 9.53 -7.14 8.86
C PRO A 50 8.11 -7.67 8.87
N ASN A 51 7.39 -7.41 9.97
CA ASN A 51 6.06 -7.96 10.22
C ASN A 51 4.93 -6.95 10.01
N THR A 52 5.26 -5.71 9.67
CA THR A 52 4.33 -4.59 9.48
C THR A 52 4.61 -3.91 8.16
N LYS A 53 3.55 -3.51 7.47
CA LYS A 53 3.63 -2.78 6.21
C LYS A 53 2.71 -1.57 6.20
N GLN A 54 3.14 -0.53 5.50
CA GLN A 54 2.29 0.56 5.07
C GLN A 54 1.90 0.27 3.63
N ILE A 55 0.62 0.38 3.34
CA ILE A 55 0.09 0.31 1.98
C ILE A 55 -0.42 1.68 1.56
N LYS A 56 -0.45 1.92 0.25
CA LYS A 56 -0.91 3.18 -0.35
C LYS A 56 -1.95 2.89 -1.42
N ASP A 57 -3.06 3.63 -1.40
CA ASP A 57 -4.10 3.54 -2.40
C ASP A 57 -3.65 4.23 -3.67
N LEU A 58 -3.64 3.50 -4.78
CA LEU A 58 -3.29 4.04 -6.09
C LEU A 58 -4.51 4.35 -6.97
N ARG A 59 -5.73 4.10 -6.47
CA ARG A 59 -6.97 4.37 -7.20
C ARG A 59 -7.20 5.88 -7.30
N GLY A 60 -7.77 6.31 -8.42
CA GLY A 60 -8.16 7.71 -8.65
C GLY A 60 -7.02 8.72 -8.85
N TYR A 61 -5.75 8.30 -8.82
CA TYR A 61 -4.65 9.16 -9.31
C TYR A 61 -4.84 9.49 -10.78
N PRO A 62 -4.48 10.66 -11.31
CA PRO A 62 -4.57 10.93 -12.75
C PRO A 62 -3.53 10.13 -13.57
N VAL A 63 -3.82 9.90 -14.85
CA VAL A 63 -2.86 9.29 -15.79
C VAL A 63 -1.60 10.16 -15.87
N GLY A 64 -0.44 9.53 -15.87
CA GLY A 64 0.87 10.19 -15.86
C GLY A 64 1.47 10.39 -14.47
N THR A 65 0.70 10.21 -13.38
CA THR A 65 1.23 10.23 -12.02
C THR A 65 2.28 9.15 -11.83
N GLN A 66 3.35 9.48 -11.10
CA GLN A 66 4.36 8.53 -10.66
C GLN A 66 4.29 8.34 -9.15
N VAL A 67 4.46 7.09 -8.72
CA VAL A 67 4.52 6.71 -7.31
C VAL A 67 5.59 5.64 -7.12
N ASN A 68 6.17 5.59 -5.93
CA ASN A 68 7.13 4.56 -5.56
C ASN A 68 6.42 3.51 -4.73
N ALA A 69 6.64 2.24 -5.06
CA ALA A 69 6.03 1.09 -4.43
C ALA A 69 7.07 0.01 -4.17
N CYS A 70 6.90 -0.76 -3.11
CA CYS A 70 7.74 -1.91 -2.83
C CYS A 70 7.40 -3.05 -3.79
N ALA A 71 8.44 -3.71 -4.29
CA ALA A 71 8.37 -4.88 -5.18
C ALA A 71 7.92 -6.17 -4.43
N SER A 72 7.10 -6.01 -3.39
CA SER A 72 6.47 -7.09 -2.62
C SER A 72 5.02 -7.32 -3.03
N THR A 73 4.40 -6.35 -3.72
CA THR A 73 3.03 -6.43 -4.25
C THR A 73 3.04 -6.02 -5.72
N TRP A 74 2.36 -6.78 -6.58
CA TRP A 74 2.27 -6.49 -8.02
C TRP A 74 1.61 -5.13 -8.29
N PRO A 75 2.00 -4.41 -9.36
CA PRO A 75 1.34 -3.16 -9.71
C PRO A 75 -0.14 -3.40 -10.03
N PRO A 76 -1.05 -2.54 -9.56
CA PRO A 76 -2.46 -2.64 -9.91
C PRO A 76 -2.70 -2.33 -11.39
N ALA A 77 -3.88 -2.71 -11.89
CA ALA A 77 -4.26 -2.46 -13.28
C ALA A 77 -4.12 -0.97 -13.64
N GLY A 78 -3.60 -0.70 -14.83
CA GLY A 78 -3.35 0.66 -15.31
C GLY A 78 -2.10 1.34 -14.75
N TRP A 79 -1.23 0.60 -14.06
CA TRP A 79 0.10 1.05 -13.66
C TRP A 79 1.20 0.24 -14.34
N THR A 80 2.26 0.92 -14.78
CA THR A 80 3.43 0.29 -15.40
C THR A 80 4.69 0.60 -14.61
N ILE A 81 5.58 -0.39 -14.46
CA ILE A 81 6.90 -0.20 -13.84
C ILE A 81 7.80 0.54 -14.82
N THR A 82 8.31 1.70 -14.42
CA THR A 82 9.22 2.53 -15.24
C THR A 82 10.67 2.49 -14.75
N SER A 83 10.89 2.17 -13.48
CA SER A 83 12.22 2.03 -12.89
C SER A 83 12.18 1.01 -11.76
N THR A 84 13.31 0.35 -11.52
CA THR A 84 13.49 -0.61 -10.42
C THR A 84 14.81 -0.30 -9.72
N TYR A 85 14.77 -0.11 -8.41
CA TYR A 85 15.94 0.25 -7.60
C TYR A 85 15.80 -0.30 -6.18
N TYR A 86 16.86 -0.16 -5.38
CA TYR A 86 16.87 -0.57 -3.98
C TYR A 86 16.47 0.59 -3.06
N SER A 87 15.57 0.31 -2.10
CA SER A 87 15.23 1.19 -0.99
C SER A 87 15.23 0.40 0.32
N SER A 88 15.83 0.96 1.37
CA SER A 88 15.80 0.37 2.71
C SER A 88 14.37 0.25 3.25
N GLY A 89 13.48 1.17 2.87
CA GLY A 89 12.07 1.17 3.29
C GLY A 89 11.27 0.00 2.72
N CYS A 90 11.71 -0.61 1.62
CA CYS A 90 11.03 -1.74 0.98
C CYS A 90 11.67 -3.09 1.28
N ARG A 91 12.51 -3.16 2.31
CA ARG A 91 13.08 -4.43 2.78
C ARG A 91 12.03 -5.19 3.57
N TYR A 92 11.47 -6.25 2.98
CA TYR A 92 10.50 -7.15 3.59
C TYR A 92 11.10 -8.46 4.12
N SER A 93 12.43 -8.61 4.08
CA SER A 93 13.17 -9.80 4.57
C SER A 93 14.14 -9.46 5.70
N ALA A 94 14.27 -10.38 6.66
CA ALA A 94 15.28 -10.31 7.72
C ALA A 94 16.71 -10.39 7.16
N VAL A 95 16.92 -11.06 6.02
CA VAL A 95 18.23 -11.15 5.39
C VAL A 95 18.51 -9.86 4.62
N PRO A 96 19.57 -9.11 4.96
CA PRO A 96 19.92 -7.90 4.22
C PRO A 96 20.35 -8.26 2.80
N SER A 97 19.86 -7.50 1.82
CA SER A 97 20.26 -7.57 0.42
C SER A 97 20.12 -6.18 -0.19
N PHE A 98 20.94 -5.89 -1.20
CA PHE A 98 20.85 -4.68 -2.02
C PHE A 98 20.16 -4.93 -3.37
N ASN A 99 19.54 -6.10 -3.53
CA ASN A 99 18.75 -6.38 -4.72
C ASN A 99 17.63 -5.35 -4.87
N PRO A 100 17.33 -4.90 -6.11
CA PRO A 100 16.23 -3.99 -6.35
C PRO A 100 14.92 -4.52 -5.76
N ASN A 101 14.29 -3.72 -4.90
CA ASN A 101 13.10 -4.10 -4.13
C ASN A 101 12.02 -3.02 -4.18
N THR A 102 12.19 -2.00 -5.03
CA THR A 102 11.29 -0.87 -5.18
C THR A 102 11.08 -0.59 -6.66
N TRP A 103 9.85 -0.30 -7.03
CA TRP A 103 9.45 0.12 -8.35
C TRP A 103 9.01 1.58 -8.34
N THR A 104 9.40 2.32 -9.36
CA THR A 104 8.66 3.51 -9.76
C THR A 104 7.55 3.05 -10.68
N LEU A 105 6.31 3.29 -10.28
CA LEU A 105 5.11 3.02 -11.06
C LEU A 105 4.64 4.31 -11.70
N LYS A 106 4.24 4.24 -12.97
CA LYS A 106 3.56 5.33 -13.68
C LYS A 106 2.15 4.90 -14.05
N ARG A 107 1.15 5.74 -13.77
CA ARG A 107 -0.23 5.48 -14.18
C ARG A 107 -0.36 5.67 -15.69
N THR A 108 -0.81 4.63 -16.39
CA THR A 108 -0.95 4.58 -17.84
C THR A 108 -2.39 4.55 -18.33
N SER A 109 -3.36 4.18 -17.47
CA SER A 109 -4.80 4.18 -17.78
C SER A 109 -5.66 4.34 -16.54
#